data_AF-A0A507CVN3-F1
#
_entry.id   AF-A0A507CVN3-F1
#
_cell.length_a   1.000
_cell.length_b   1.000
_cell.length_c   1.000
_cell.angle_alpha   90.00
_cell.angle_beta   90.00
_cell.angle_gamma   90.00
#
_symmetry.space_group_name_H-M   'P 1'
#
loop_
_entity.id
_entity.type
_entity.pdbx_description
1 polymer ?
#
loop_
_entity_poly.entity_id
_entity_poly.type
_entity_poly.pdbx_seq_one_letter_code
_entity_poly.pdbx_strand_id
1 'polypeptide(L)'
;MHRDLKPANLLISPTGILKLADFGLARVHNISENGRPYSHQVATRWYRSPELLYGARKYDFGVDLWAIGCIFGELLNHSPLFPGQNDIDQLYCVLSILGTPSSEQWPEMDTLPDYNKIQFPHHASVPFEKICPDASPSAIALLKKFLVYPSDKRIHASEFFSKPLPAHHLELPIPKCQSREQFDTDAPVDLSLFLY
;
A
#
# COMPACT_ATOMS: atom_id res chain seq x y z
N MET A 1 -4.89 -5.47 13.94
CA MET A 1 -4.31 -5.39 12.59
C MET A 1 -5.44 -5.50 11.58
N HIS A 2 -5.47 -4.65 10.56
CA HIS A 2 -6.51 -4.63 9.53
C HIS A 2 -6.26 -5.70 8.46
N ARG A 3 -5.02 -5.80 7.97
CA ARG A 3 -4.52 -6.86 7.08
C ARG A 3 -5.08 -6.86 5.65
N ASP A 4 -5.82 -5.83 5.28
CA ASP A 4 -6.36 -5.63 3.92
C ASP A 4 -6.50 -4.12 3.62
N LEU A 5 -5.51 -3.32 4.00
CA LEU A 5 -5.53 -1.89 3.67
C LEU A 5 -5.24 -1.71 2.18
N LYS A 6 -6.15 -1.02 1.51
CA LYS A 6 -6.10 -0.64 0.10
C LYS A 6 -6.97 0.59 -0.13
N PRO A 7 -6.81 1.35 -1.23
CA PRO A 7 -7.59 2.56 -1.48
C PRO A 7 -9.10 2.33 -1.45
N ALA A 8 -9.58 1.20 -1.95
CA ALA A 8 -11.01 0.84 -1.90
C ALA A 8 -11.58 0.69 -0.48
N ASN A 9 -10.72 0.45 0.52
CA ASN A 9 -11.11 0.33 1.93
C ASN A 9 -10.92 1.66 2.71
N LEU A 10 -10.54 2.74 2.02
CA LEU A 10 -10.42 4.10 2.55
C LEU A 10 -11.62 4.94 2.09
N LEU A 11 -12.68 4.98 2.90
CA LEU A 11 -13.90 5.71 2.58
C LEU A 11 -13.77 7.18 2.99
N ILE A 12 -14.12 8.10 2.10
CA ILE A 12 -14.12 9.54 2.38
C ILE A 12 -15.56 10.04 2.31
N SER A 13 -16.04 10.60 3.42
CA SER A 13 -17.35 11.26 3.46
C SER A 13 -17.35 12.59 2.67
N PRO A 14 -18.52 13.12 2.27
CA PRO A 14 -18.61 14.44 1.61
C PRO A 14 -18.02 15.59 2.44
N THR A 15 -17.93 15.43 3.76
CA THR A 15 -17.33 16.39 4.68
C THR A 15 -15.83 16.16 4.90
N GLY A 16 -15.19 15.32 4.09
CA GLY A 16 -13.74 15.07 4.14
C GLY A 16 -13.27 14.12 5.24
N ILE A 17 -14.19 13.47 5.99
CA ILE A 17 -13.82 12.50 7.03
C ILE A 17 -13.44 11.17 6.37
N LEU A 18 -12.19 10.74 6.59
CA LEU A 18 -11.66 9.43 6.23
C LEU A 18 -12.09 8.37 7.25
N LYS A 19 -12.58 7.22 6.77
CA LYS A 19 -12.95 6.05 7.57
C LYS A 19 -12.39 4.78 6.93
N LEU A 20 -11.84 3.89 7.76
CA LEU A 20 -11.46 2.56 7.34
C LEU A 20 -12.70 1.67 7.22
N ALA A 21 -12.73 0.82 6.21
CA ALA A 21 -13.79 -0.15 5.97
C ALA A 21 -13.21 -1.57 5.77
N ASP A 22 -14.10 -2.57 5.80
CA ASP A 22 -13.77 -3.98 5.56
C ASP A 22 -12.76 -4.60 6.55
N PHE A 23 -13.23 -4.80 7.78
CA PHE A 23 -12.49 -5.52 8.81
C PHE A 23 -12.66 -7.06 8.72
N GLY A 24 -13.10 -7.60 7.58
CA GLY A 24 -13.37 -9.03 7.41
C GLY A 24 -12.13 -9.91 7.61
N LEU A 25 -10.95 -9.37 7.30
CA LEU A 25 -9.65 -10.02 7.53
C LEU A 25 -8.94 -9.52 8.81
N ALA A 26 -9.56 -8.62 9.58
CA ALA A 26 -8.93 -8.08 10.77
C ALA A 26 -8.74 -9.15 11.86
N ARG A 27 -7.66 -8.99 12.62
CA ARG A 27 -7.32 -9.85 13.75
C ARG A 27 -6.78 -9.03 14.91
N VAL A 28 -7.15 -9.43 16.13
CA VAL A 28 -6.47 -9.02 17.35
C VAL A 28 -5.09 -9.66 17.32
N HIS A 29 -4.04 -8.86 17.52
CA HIS A 29 -2.68 -9.38 17.57
C HIS A 29 -2.49 -10.13 18.90
N ASN A 30 -2.88 -11.41 18.94
CA ASN A 30 -2.58 -12.31 20.03
C ASN A 30 -1.39 -13.17 19.61
N ILE A 31 -0.29 -13.08 20.37
CA ILE A 31 0.99 -13.78 20.13
C ILE A 31 0.81 -15.32 20.11
N SER A 32 -0.33 -15.82 20.57
CA SER A 32 -0.61 -17.24 20.80
C SER A 32 -1.31 -17.99 19.65
N GLU A 33 -1.80 -17.32 18.60
CA GLU A 33 -2.51 -18.02 17.50
C GLU A 33 -1.58 -18.40 16.35
N ASN A 34 -1.03 -19.61 16.47
CA ASN A 34 -0.33 -20.28 15.38
C ASN A 34 -1.26 -20.55 14.19
N GLY A 35 -0.99 -19.89 13.07
CA GLY A 35 -0.88 -20.58 11.78
C GLY A 35 -2.16 -21.05 11.10
N ARG A 36 -3.12 -20.15 10.85
CA ARG A 36 -4.03 -20.39 9.71
C ARG A 36 -3.42 -19.81 8.42
N PRO A 37 -3.05 -20.64 7.43
CA PRO A 37 -2.66 -20.13 6.13
C PRO A 37 -3.83 -19.34 5.53
N TYR A 38 -3.53 -18.16 5.00
CA TYR A 38 -4.53 -17.31 4.39
C TYR A 38 -4.90 -17.86 3.03
N SER A 39 -6.21 -18.01 2.80
CA SER A 39 -6.74 -18.37 1.49
C SER A 39 -6.31 -17.33 0.47
N HIS A 40 -5.80 -17.79 -0.68
CA HIS A 40 -5.52 -16.94 -1.85
C HIS A 40 -6.83 -16.38 -2.41
N GLN A 41 -7.45 -15.41 -1.74
CA GLN A 41 -8.53 -14.65 -2.35
C GLN A 41 -7.96 -13.81 -3.49
N VAL A 42 -8.79 -13.64 -4.52
CA VAL A 42 -8.56 -12.78 -5.68
C VAL A 42 -8.62 -11.31 -5.22
N ALA A 43 -7.67 -10.91 -4.38
CA ALA A 43 -7.53 -9.57 -3.85
C ALA A 43 -6.29 -8.89 -4.45
N THR A 44 -6.35 -7.56 -4.54
CA THR A 44 -5.26 -6.73 -5.04
C THR A 44 -4.04 -6.85 -4.13
N ARG A 45 -2.96 -7.46 -4.66
CA ARG A 45 -1.70 -7.75 -3.92
C ARG A 45 -0.75 -6.57 -3.82
N TRP A 46 -1.06 -5.46 -4.50
CA TRP A 46 -0.20 -4.29 -4.64
C TRP A 46 0.25 -3.65 -3.32
N TYR A 47 -0.52 -3.88 -2.25
CA TYR A 47 -0.28 -3.33 -0.91
C TYR A 47 0.29 -4.37 0.07
N ARG A 48 0.65 -5.58 -0.39
CA ARG A 48 1.21 -6.63 0.47
C ARG A 48 2.69 -6.38 0.74
N SER A 49 3.09 -6.55 1.99
CA SER A 49 4.47 -6.35 2.44
C SER A 49 5.42 -7.47 2.02
N PRO A 50 6.72 -7.19 1.89
CA PRO A 50 7.70 -8.18 1.40
C PRO A 50 7.81 -9.41 2.28
N GLU A 51 7.69 -9.28 3.61
CA GLU A 51 7.69 -10.42 4.52
C GLU A 51 6.51 -11.37 4.28
N LEU A 52 5.32 -10.83 3.95
CA LEU A 52 4.17 -11.65 3.60
C LEU A 52 4.33 -12.31 2.23
N LEU A 53 4.99 -11.65 1.27
CA LEU A 53 5.29 -12.20 -0.05
C LEU A 53 6.32 -13.34 0.03
N TYR A 54 7.24 -13.28 0.98
CA TYR A 54 8.16 -14.38 1.31
C TYR A 54 7.57 -15.43 2.27
N GLY A 55 6.26 -15.38 2.53
CA GLY A 55 5.55 -16.42 3.26
C GLY A 55 5.66 -16.36 4.78
N ALA A 56 6.02 -15.20 5.36
CA ALA A 56 6.08 -15.04 6.81
C ALA A 56 4.77 -15.47 7.49
N ARG A 57 4.90 -16.37 8.49
CA ARG A 57 3.75 -16.85 9.28
C ARG A 57 3.53 -16.03 10.55
N LYS A 58 4.55 -15.30 10.99
CA LYS A 58 4.52 -14.37 12.11
C LYS A 58 4.79 -12.98 11.55
N TYR A 59 3.88 -12.06 11.82
CA TYR A 59 3.97 -10.68 11.38
C TYR A 59 3.20 -9.79 12.36
N ASP A 60 3.49 -8.49 12.31
CA ASP A 60 3.02 -7.49 13.25
C ASP A 60 2.20 -6.40 12.54
N PHE A 61 1.97 -5.28 13.23
CA PHE A 61 1.26 -4.12 12.69
C PHE A 61 1.98 -3.48 11.50
N GLY A 62 3.26 -3.78 11.26
CA GLY A 62 4.02 -3.20 10.16
C GLY A 62 3.53 -3.63 8.78
N VAL A 63 2.77 -4.73 8.65
CA VAL A 63 2.09 -5.08 7.39
C VAL A 63 1.07 -4.02 6.98
N ASP A 64 0.37 -3.43 7.95
CA ASP A 64 -0.59 -2.35 7.72
C ASP A 64 0.16 -1.03 7.40
N LEU A 65 1.30 -0.79 8.06
CA LEU A 65 2.15 0.39 7.80
C LEU A 65 2.75 0.36 6.38
N TRP A 66 3.16 -0.81 5.91
CA TRP A 66 3.61 -0.99 4.53
C TRP A 66 2.49 -0.66 3.53
N ALA A 67 1.30 -1.22 3.75
CA ALA A 67 0.14 -0.95 2.90
C ALA A 67 -0.20 0.55 2.85
N ILE A 68 -0.13 1.24 3.99
CA ILE A 68 -0.27 2.71 4.06
C ILE A 68 0.81 3.42 3.24
N GLY A 69 2.07 2.97 3.32
CA GLY A 69 3.16 3.47 2.48
C GLY A 69 2.88 3.34 0.99
N CYS A 70 2.38 2.17 0.56
CA CYS A 70 1.99 1.93 -0.83
C CYS A 70 0.85 2.85 -1.26
N ILE A 71 -0.19 3.02 -0.43
CA ILE A 71 -1.32 3.93 -0.71
C ILE A 71 -0.84 5.38 -0.78
N PHE A 72 -0.01 5.79 0.18
CA PHE A 72 0.53 7.16 0.21
C PHE A 72 1.38 7.44 -1.03
N GLY A 73 2.24 6.50 -1.42
CA GLY A 73 3.01 6.60 -2.65
C GLY A 73 2.15 6.63 -3.91
N GLU A 74 1.07 5.84 -3.96
CA GLU A 74 0.10 5.87 -5.06
C GLU A 74 -0.62 7.22 -5.15
N LEU A 75 -0.95 7.86 -4.03
CA LEU A 75 -1.53 9.21 -4.01
C LEU A 75 -0.54 10.26 -4.55
N LEU A 76 0.76 10.11 -4.27
CA LEU A 76 1.81 11.01 -4.76
C LEU A 76 2.17 10.77 -6.23
N ASN A 77 2.09 9.53 -6.70
CA ASN A 77 2.47 9.10 -8.05
C ASN A 77 1.29 9.03 -9.03
N HIS A 78 0.05 9.14 -8.53
CA HIS A 78 -1.20 8.92 -9.28
C HIS A 78 -1.34 7.53 -9.93
N SER A 79 -0.44 6.60 -9.62
CA SER A 79 -0.49 5.22 -10.06
C SER A 79 0.16 4.29 -9.01
N PRO A 80 -0.28 3.02 -8.93
CA PRO A 80 0.22 2.08 -7.92
C PRO A 80 1.75 1.93 -8.00
N LEU A 81 2.43 1.97 -6.85
CA LEU A 81 3.88 1.81 -6.80
C LEU A 81 4.34 0.41 -7.22
N PHE A 82 3.58 -0.62 -6.86
CA PHE A 82 3.96 -2.02 -7.06
C PHE A 82 2.80 -2.81 -7.70
N PRO A 83 2.56 -2.68 -9.01
CA PRO A 83 1.41 -3.28 -9.69
C PRO A 83 1.64 -4.74 -10.12
N GLY A 84 2.02 -5.62 -9.19
CA GLY A 84 2.29 -7.03 -9.50
C GLY A 84 1.04 -7.84 -9.84
N GLN A 85 1.17 -8.78 -10.78
CA GLN A 85 0.10 -9.66 -11.26
C GLN A 85 -0.09 -10.92 -10.40
N ASN A 86 0.97 -11.34 -9.70
CA ASN A 86 0.96 -12.47 -8.77
C ASN A 86 1.98 -12.21 -7.64
N ASP A 87 2.10 -13.12 -6.66
CA ASP A 87 2.96 -12.88 -5.49
C ASP A 87 4.46 -12.75 -5.86
N ILE A 88 4.93 -13.50 -6.86
CA ILE A 88 6.32 -13.44 -7.34
C ILE A 88 6.57 -12.14 -8.09
N ASP A 89 5.67 -11.77 -8.99
CA ASP A 89 5.74 -10.53 -9.75
C ASP A 89 5.62 -9.28 -8.84
N GLN A 90 4.76 -9.34 -7.83
CA GLN A 90 4.65 -8.31 -6.81
C GLN A 90 5.98 -8.08 -6.08
N LEU A 91 6.66 -9.16 -5.70
CA LEU A 91 7.96 -9.09 -5.05
C LEU A 91 9.03 -8.55 -6.00
N TYR A 92 8.99 -8.93 -7.28
CA TYR A 92 9.83 -8.35 -8.33
C TYR A 92 9.64 -6.83 -8.46
N CYS A 93 8.39 -6.35 -8.49
CA CYS A 93 8.10 -4.91 -8.52
C CYS A 93 8.71 -4.18 -7.31
N VAL A 94 8.56 -4.74 -6.10
CA VAL A 94 9.14 -4.16 -4.88
C VAL A 94 10.66 -4.07 -4.99
N LEU A 95 11.34 -5.16 -5.37
CA LEU A 95 12.79 -5.21 -5.51
C LEU A 95 13.29 -4.26 -6.62
N SER A 96 12.54 -4.12 -7.72
CA SER A 96 12.92 -3.25 -8.84
C SER A 96 12.97 -1.77 -8.47
N ILE A 97 12.18 -1.36 -7.46
CA ILE A 97 12.10 0.02 -6.99
C ILE A 97 12.96 0.23 -5.75
N LEU A 98 12.82 -0.62 -4.72
CA LEU A 98 13.57 -0.47 -3.46
C LEU A 98 15.02 -0.97 -3.56
N GLY A 99 15.34 -1.73 -4.60
CA GLY A 99 16.60 -2.46 -4.72
C GLY A 99 16.57 -3.77 -3.93
N THR A 100 17.50 -4.66 -4.24
CA THR A 100 17.70 -5.91 -3.49
C THR A 100 18.31 -5.58 -2.11
N PRO A 101 17.65 -5.94 -0.99
CA PRO A 101 18.18 -5.65 0.34
C PRO A 101 19.43 -6.48 0.60
N SER A 102 20.42 -5.87 1.26
CA SER A 102 21.56 -6.60 1.80
C SER A 102 21.20 -7.28 3.13
N SER A 103 22.02 -8.24 3.56
CA SER A 103 21.87 -8.90 4.87
C SER A 103 22.00 -7.93 6.05
N GLU A 104 22.69 -6.79 5.88
CA GLU A 104 22.76 -5.74 6.89
C GLU A 104 21.46 -4.93 6.96
N GLN A 105 20.81 -4.71 5.81
CA GLN A 105 19.56 -3.96 5.75
C GLN A 105 18.38 -4.78 6.29
N TRP A 106 18.32 -6.07 5.95
CA TRP A 106 17.29 -6.99 6.40
C TRP A 106 17.87 -8.34 6.86
N PRO A 107 18.40 -8.40 8.09
CA PRO A 107 19.07 -9.60 8.62
C PRO A 107 18.18 -10.83 8.69
N GLU A 108 16.88 -10.66 8.98
CA GLU A 108 15.92 -11.76 9.18
C GLU A 108 15.40 -12.35 7.86
N MET A 109 15.81 -11.79 6.71
CA MET A 109 15.31 -12.18 5.40
C MET A 109 15.58 -13.64 5.06
N ASP A 110 16.74 -14.17 5.46
CA ASP A 110 17.15 -15.56 5.21
C ASP A 110 16.31 -16.59 5.98
N THR A 111 15.65 -16.16 7.06
CA THR A 111 14.75 -16.99 7.87
C THR A 111 13.35 -17.12 7.28
N LEU A 112 13.03 -16.33 6.24
CA LEU A 112 11.70 -16.33 5.65
C LEU A 112 11.45 -17.59 4.82
N PRO A 113 10.25 -18.21 4.92
CA PRO A 113 9.98 -19.54 4.36
C PRO A 113 10.27 -19.70 2.86
N ASP A 114 10.05 -18.65 2.06
CA ASP A 114 10.15 -18.71 0.61
C ASP A 114 11.36 -17.95 0.04
N TYR A 115 12.19 -17.30 0.88
CA TYR A 115 13.35 -16.53 0.42
C TYR A 115 14.34 -17.37 -0.39
N ASN A 116 14.72 -18.55 0.11
CA ASN A 116 15.66 -19.43 -0.57
C ASN A 116 15.05 -20.23 -1.74
N LYS A 117 13.73 -20.10 -2.00
CA LYS A 117 13.04 -20.82 -3.07
C LYS A 117 12.92 -20.01 -4.35
N ILE A 118 13.04 -18.68 -4.25
CA ILE A 118 12.81 -17.75 -5.35
C ILE A 118 14.07 -16.90 -5.50
N GLN A 119 14.62 -16.85 -6.71
CA GLN A 119 15.78 -16.03 -7.02
C GLN A 119 15.37 -14.92 -7.99
N PHE A 120 15.76 -13.70 -7.65
CA PHE A 120 15.60 -12.52 -8.50
C PHE A 120 16.97 -11.99 -8.91
N PRO A 121 17.09 -11.36 -10.09
CA PRO A 121 18.30 -10.61 -10.41
C PRO A 121 18.51 -9.50 -9.39
N HIS A 122 19.76 -9.10 -9.19
CA HIS A 122 20.08 -7.99 -8.32
C HIS A 122 19.55 -6.67 -8.91
N HIS A 123 18.84 -5.89 -8.10
CA HIS A 123 18.29 -4.59 -8.48
C HIS A 123 18.95 -3.45 -7.67
N ALA A 124 19.32 -2.37 -8.36
CA ALA A 124 19.69 -1.13 -7.70
C ALA A 124 18.43 -0.36 -7.29
N SER A 125 18.46 0.32 -6.14
CA SER A 125 17.35 1.14 -5.68
C SER A 125 17.11 2.34 -6.60
N VAL A 126 15.85 2.60 -6.93
CA VAL A 126 15.42 3.81 -7.63
C VAL A 126 15.13 4.90 -6.61
N PRO A 127 15.71 6.12 -6.73
CA PRO A 127 15.37 7.23 -5.86
C PRO A 127 13.88 7.57 -5.96
N PHE A 128 13.18 7.65 -4.82
CA PHE A 128 11.75 7.99 -4.76
C PHE A 128 11.44 9.35 -5.38
N GLU A 129 12.40 10.28 -5.40
CA GLU A 129 12.30 11.57 -6.09
C GLU A 129 12.11 11.43 -7.60
N LYS A 130 12.55 10.31 -8.20
CA LYS A 130 12.27 10.00 -9.63
C LYS A 130 10.90 9.36 -9.82
N ILE A 131 10.38 8.70 -8.80
CA ILE A 131 9.10 7.99 -8.84
C ILE A 131 7.97 8.98 -8.60
N CYS A 132 8.14 9.90 -7.64
CA CYS A 132 7.17 10.93 -7.30
C CYS A 132 7.81 12.31 -7.48
N PRO A 133 8.02 12.78 -8.74
CA PRO A 133 8.77 14.01 -9.03
C PRO A 133 8.11 15.27 -8.46
N ASP A 134 6.78 15.27 -8.34
CA ASP A 134 6.00 16.41 -7.85
C ASP A 134 5.82 16.41 -6.33
N ALA A 135 6.29 15.36 -5.64
CA ALA A 135 6.14 15.24 -4.20
C ALA A 135 7.14 16.14 -3.46
N SER A 136 6.67 16.76 -2.38
CA SER A 136 7.55 17.56 -1.51
C SER A 136 8.64 16.69 -0.85
N PRO A 137 9.82 17.25 -0.51
CA PRO A 137 10.87 16.51 0.19
C PRO A 137 10.41 15.86 1.50
N SER A 138 9.51 16.52 2.24
CA SER A 138 8.92 15.98 3.47
C SER A 138 8.03 14.76 3.19
N ALA A 139 7.25 14.78 2.11
CA ALA A 139 6.43 13.64 1.69
C ALA A 139 7.31 12.45 1.27
N ILE A 140 8.37 12.69 0.49
CA ILE A 140 9.35 11.65 0.15
C ILE A 140 10.03 11.07 1.39
N ALA A 141 10.44 11.93 2.33
CA ALA A 141 11.08 11.49 3.57
C ALA A 141 10.13 10.60 4.41
N LEU A 142 8.84 10.94 4.46
CA LEU A 142 7.83 10.12 5.12
C LEU A 142 7.62 8.79 4.39
N LEU A 143 7.50 8.80 3.06
CA LEU A 143 7.33 7.60 2.24
C LEU A 143 8.48 6.60 2.46
N LYS A 144 9.72 7.11 2.49
CA LYS A 144 10.94 6.32 2.78
C LYS A 144 10.92 5.65 4.16
N LYS A 145 10.18 6.19 5.13
CA LYS A 145 10.04 5.58 6.46
C LYS A 145 8.96 4.49 6.53
N PHE A 146 7.98 4.52 5.62
CA PHE A 146 6.99 3.44 5.50
C PHE A 146 7.54 2.25 4.70
N LEU A 147 8.20 2.54 3.58
CA LEU A 147 8.66 1.53 2.61
C LEU A 147 10.08 1.05 2.94
N VAL A 148 10.20 0.39 4.09
CA VAL A 148 11.43 -0.24 4.58
C VAL A 148 11.19 -1.75 4.73
N TYR A 149 12.23 -2.55 4.43
CA TYR A 149 12.15 -4.01 4.45
C TYR A 149 11.84 -4.57 5.85
N PRO A 150 12.70 -4.39 6.88
CA PRO A 150 12.36 -4.78 8.24
C PRO A 150 11.09 -4.09 8.74
N SER A 151 10.13 -4.90 9.21
CA SER A 151 8.82 -4.42 9.67
C SER A 151 8.93 -3.52 10.92
N ASP A 152 9.87 -3.85 11.80
CA ASP A 152 10.16 -3.16 13.07
C ASP A 152 10.82 -1.78 12.87
N LYS A 153 11.42 -1.52 11.71
CA LYS A 153 12.02 -0.22 11.35
C LYS A 153 11.04 0.73 10.66
N ARG A 154 9.80 0.30 10.38
CA ARG A 154 8.78 1.16 9.74
C ARG A 154 8.27 2.19 10.74
N ILE A 155 7.98 3.40 10.26
CA ILE A 155 7.43 4.47 11.11
C ILE A 155 6.09 4.05 11.73
N HIS A 156 6.00 4.13 13.06
CA HIS A 156 4.77 3.85 13.78
C HIS A 156 3.79 5.02 13.71
N ALA A 157 2.49 4.72 13.76
CA ALA A 157 1.44 5.75 13.75
C ALA A 157 1.59 6.76 14.90
N SER A 158 2.15 6.36 16.05
CA SER A 158 2.44 7.26 17.18
C SER A 158 3.47 8.33 16.84
N GLU A 159 4.42 8.04 15.94
CA GLU A 159 5.48 8.97 15.55
C GLU A 159 5.01 9.98 14.50
N PHE A 160 3.85 9.74 13.87
CA PHE A 160 3.27 10.61 12.85
C PHE A 160 2.86 11.99 13.39
N PHE A 161 2.64 12.12 14.70
CA PHE A 161 2.36 13.40 15.36
C PHE A 161 3.63 14.16 15.76
N SER A 162 4.79 13.80 15.20
CA SER A 162 6.04 14.58 15.33
C SER A 162 6.15 15.64 14.23
N LYS A 163 6.87 16.75 14.51
CA LYS A 163 6.95 17.89 13.56
C LYS A 163 7.64 17.51 12.23
N PRO A 164 7.21 18.08 11.08
CA PRO A 164 6.05 18.95 10.92
C PRO A 164 4.75 18.16 11.05
N LEU A 165 3.80 18.74 11.80
CA LEU A 165 2.50 18.11 11.99
C LEU A 165 1.76 18.03 10.64
N PRO A 166 0.90 17.02 10.47
CA PRO A 166 -0.03 16.97 9.34
C PRO A 166 -0.86 18.26 9.29
N ALA A 167 -1.14 18.74 8.08
CA ALA A 167 -2.05 19.87 7.89
C ALA A 167 -3.36 19.61 8.62
N HIS A 168 -3.90 20.63 9.29
CA HIS A 168 -5.14 20.47 10.00
C HIS A 168 -6.25 20.15 8.99
N HIS A 169 -7.21 19.27 9.33
CA HIS A 169 -8.26 18.86 8.38
C HIS A 169 -9.07 20.05 7.81
N LEU A 170 -9.16 21.15 8.56
CA LEU A 170 -9.80 22.41 8.10
C LEU A 170 -8.95 23.19 7.07
N GLU A 171 -7.65 22.92 7.00
CA GLU A 171 -6.71 23.53 6.04
C GLU A 171 -6.65 22.73 4.75
N LEU A 172 -7.16 21.49 4.73
CA LEU A 172 -7.22 20.68 3.52
C LEU A 172 -8.28 21.25 2.58
N PRO A 173 -7.96 21.38 1.27
CA PRO A 173 -8.96 21.80 0.29
C PRO A 173 -10.09 20.77 0.26
N ILE A 174 -11.29 21.20 0.67
CA ILE A 174 -12.49 20.37 0.54
C ILE A 174 -12.80 20.28 -0.94
N PRO A 175 -12.80 19.08 -1.56
CA PRO A 175 -13.24 18.93 -2.93
C PRO A 175 -14.64 19.50 -3.03
N LYS A 176 -14.85 20.53 -3.85
CA LYS A 176 -16.21 21.00 -4.14
C LYS A 176 -16.96 19.77 -4.66
N CYS A 177 -18.10 19.46 -4.05
CA CYS A 177 -19.03 18.49 -4.60
C CYS A 177 -19.44 19.01 -5.97
N GLN A 178 -18.68 18.66 -7.00
CA GLN A 178 -19.19 18.72 -8.35
C GLN A 178 -20.36 17.76 -8.30
N SER A 179 -21.57 18.28 -8.47
CA SER A 179 -22.73 17.47 -8.82
C SER A 179 -22.31 16.65 -10.02
N ARG A 180 -21.78 15.45 -9.76
CA ARG A 180 -21.55 14.47 -10.80
C ARG A 180 -22.94 14.26 -11.34
N GLU A 181 -23.20 14.71 -12.56
CA GLU A 181 -24.44 14.36 -13.23
C GLU A 181 -24.56 12.85 -13.08
N GLN A 182 -25.64 12.41 -12.42
CA GLN A 182 -25.98 11.02 -12.40
C GLN A 182 -26.16 10.64 -13.86
N PHE A 183 -25.16 9.98 -14.43
CA PHE A 183 -25.36 9.27 -15.67
C PHE A 183 -26.37 8.17 -15.36
N ASP A 184 -27.61 8.43 -15.74
CA ASP A 184 -28.69 7.46 -15.70
C ASP A 184 -28.29 6.31 -16.64
N THR A 185 -27.87 5.20 -16.04
CA THR A 185 -27.49 3.99 -16.79
C THR A 185 -28.70 3.31 -17.43
N ASP A 186 -29.92 3.78 -17.14
CA ASP A 186 -31.17 3.30 -17.75
C ASP A 186 -31.65 4.21 -18.90
N ALA A 187 -30.88 5.24 -19.28
CA ALA A 187 -31.21 6.05 -20.46
C ALA A 187 -31.15 5.18 -21.73
N PRO A 188 -32.24 5.10 -22.52
CA PRO A 188 -32.27 4.27 -23.72
C PRO A 188 -31.18 4.72 -24.72
N VAL A 189 -30.41 3.76 -25.21
CA VAL A 189 -29.35 3.98 -26.21
C VAL A 189 -29.99 4.56 -27.47
N ASP A 190 -29.56 5.76 -27.87
CA ASP A 190 -29.97 6.38 -29.13
C ASP A 190 -29.31 5.63 -30.31
N LEU A 191 -30.07 4.70 -30.90
CA LEU A 191 -29.64 3.90 -32.04
C LEU A 191 -29.56 4.70 -33.35
N SER A 192 -29.96 5.98 -33.37
CA SER A 192 -29.84 6.84 -34.55
C SER A 192 -28.39 7.12 -34.97
N LEU A 193 -27.43 6.91 -34.05
CA LEU A 193 -25.99 7.10 -34.28
C LEU A 193 -25.30 5.95 -35.04
N PHE A 194 -25.99 4.82 -35.29
CA PHE A 194 -25.42 3.64 -35.94
C PHE A 194 -25.96 3.36 -37.35
N LEU A 195 -26.70 4.29 -37.95
CA LEU A 195 -27.17 4.18 -39.32
C LEU A 195 -26.50 5.22 -40.23
N TYR A 196 -25.32 4.87 -40.75
CA TYR A 196 -24.82 5.30 -42.06
C TYR A 196 -24.11 4.12 -42.73
#